data_AF-A0A5E7A913-F1
#
_entry.id   AF-A0A5E7A913-F1
#
_cell.length_a   1.000
_cell.length_b   1.000
_cell.length_c   1.000
_cell.angle_alpha   90.00
_cell.angle_beta   90.00
_cell.angle_gamma   90.00
#
_symmetry.space_group_name_H-M   'P 1'
#
loop_
_entity.id
_entity.type
_entity.pdbx_description
1 polymer ?
#
loop_
_entity_poly.entity_id
_entity_poly.type
_entity_poly.pdbx_seq_one_letter_code
_entity_poly.pdbx_strand_id
1 'polypeptide(L)'
;MMSEVMRWKLKGFIPGVEGESKAVFQPVVVLAEDYDSAARLFLDAAERCLAAERREQALQLRLNAADQRIDELERDKARLDALEANCWDVRYESSPNGDAGDSSISIEVVGHWMAKPHERVIGENYHEDLRAAIDQAMTAPAYPPARPEYPEADELIERDHQIPGTSGMRLNMLANQGE
;
A
#
# COMPACT_ATOMS: atom_id res chain seq x y z
N MET A 1 -27.18 -12.74 37.90
CA MET A 1 -27.62 -12.64 39.31
C MET A 1 -26.35 -12.47 40.14
N MET A 2 -26.02 -11.25 40.56
CA MET A 2 -24.80 -11.00 41.36
C MET A 2 -25.08 -11.44 42.79
N SER A 3 -24.30 -12.39 43.32
CA SER A 3 -24.39 -12.80 44.71
C SER A 3 -23.99 -11.66 45.63
N GLU A 4 -24.88 -11.29 46.54
CA GLU A 4 -24.66 -10.26 47.55
C GLU A 4 -23.47 -10.65 48.44
N VAL A 5 -22.40 -9.84 48.45
CA VAL A 5 -21.23 -10.08 49.31
C VAL A 5 -21.61 -9.73 50.74
N MET A 6 -22.08 -10.72 51.49
CA MET A 6 -22.38 -10.57 52.91
C MET A 6 -21.08 -10.41 53.70
N ARG A 7 -20.84 -9.23 54.28
CA ARG A 7 -19.69 -8.97 55.15
C ARG A 7 -20.03 -9.46 56.56
N TRP A 8 -19.63 -10.68 56.87
CA TRP A 8 -19.87 -11.28 58.19
C TRP A 8 -18.88 -10.74 59.22
N LYS A 9 -19.39 -10.21 60.33
CA LYS A 9 -18.57 -9.92 61.50
C LYS A 9 -18.55 -11.16 62.36
N LEU A 10 -17.43 -11.88 62.39
CA LEU A 10 -17.28 -13.05 63.26
C LEU A 10 -17.42 -12.59 64.71
N LYS A 11 -18.54 -12.97 65.35
CA LYS A 11 -18.84 -12.57 66.73
C LYS A 11 -18.26 -13.64 67.65
N GLY A 12 -17.09 -13.36 68.22
CA GLY A 12 -16.36 -14.28 69.07
C GLY A 12 -15.10 -14.79 68.39
N PHE A 13 -14.00 -14.05 68.56
CA PHE A 13 -12.69 -14.69 68.61
C PHE A 13 -12.78 -15.65 69.80
N ILE A 14 -12.64 -16.97 69.58
CA ILE A 14 -12.46 -17.89 70.71
C ILE A 14 -10.96 -18.20 70.80
N PRO A 15 -10.19 -17.41 71.58
CA PRO A 15 -8.83 -17.81 71.90
C PRO A 15 -8.92 -19.07 72.77
N GLY A 16 -8.35 -20.19 72.29
CA GLY A 16 -8.16 -21.41 73.09
C GLY A 16 -9.07 -22.61 72.81
N VAL A 17 -9.67 -22.74 71.62
CA VAL A 17 -10.39 -23.99 71.26
C VAL A 17 -9.55 -24.83 70.30
N GLU A 18 -8.81 -25.79 70.84
CA GLU A 18 -8.54 -27.04 70.14
C GLU A 18 -9.87 -27.80 70.07
N GLY A 19 -10.53 -27.78 68.91
CA GLY A 19 -11.79 -28.49 68.73
C GLY A 19 -12.45 -28.17 67.39
N GLU A 20 -12.65 -29.22 66.59
CA GLU A 20 -13.27 -29.13 65.26
C GLU A 20 -14.66 -28.49 65.33
N SER A 21 -14.84 -27.42 64.55
CA SER A 21 -16.13 -26.77 64.37
C SER A 21 -17.13 -27.75 63.72
N LYS A 22 -18.23 -28.06 64.44
CA LYS A 22 -19.33 -28.95 63.99
C LYS A 22 -20.30 -28.31 62.97
N ALA A 23 -19.93 -27.19 62.36
CA ALA A 23 -20.74 -26.62 61.28
C ALA A 23 -20.57 -27.47 60.01
N VAL A 24 -21.68 -27.98 59.46
CA VAL A 24 -21.73 -28.73 58.18
C VAL A 24 -21.17 -27.89 57.01
N PHE A 25 -21.09 -26.57 57.20
CA PHE A 25 -20.42 -25.63 56.32
C PHE A 25 -19.24 -25.01 57.07
N GLN A 26 -18.02 -25.24 56.59
CA GLN A 26 -16.83 -24.50 57.02
C GLN A 26 -16.62 -23.35 56.03
N PRO A 27 -17.08 -22.12 56.33
CA PRO A 27 -16.90 -21.01 55.42
C PRO A 27 -15.40 -20.67 55.34
N VAL A 28 -14.91 -20.53 54.11
CA VAL A 28 -13.59 -19.95 53.87
C VAL A 28 -13.68 -18.47 54.24
N VAL A 29 -12.95 -18.06 55.28
CA VAL A 29 -12.89 -16.69 55.77
C VAL A 29 -11.53 -16.09 55.43
N VAL A 30 -11.53 -14.88 54.88
CA VAL A 30 -10.34 -14.06 54.62
C VAL A 30 -10.36 -12.83 55.52
N LEU A 31 -9.19 -12.34 55.93
CA LEU A 31 -9.09 -11.11 56.70
C LEU A 31 -9.58 -9.93 55.86
N ALA A 32 -10.22 -8.96 56.51
CA ALA A 32 -10.73 -7.77 55.82
C ALA A 32 -9.62 -7.00 55.11
N GLU A 33 -8.42 -6.94 55.70
CA GLU A 33 -7.25 -6.28 55.11
C GLU A 33 -6.76 -6.99 53.85
N ASP A 34 -6.74 -8.34 53.84
CA ASP A 34 -6.36 -9.13 52.66
C ASP A 34 -7.36 -8.95 51.52
N TYR A 35 -8.65 -8.91 51.84
CA TYR A 35 -9.71 -8.62 50.87
C TYR A 35 -9.59 -7.20 50.29
N ASP A 36 -9.41 -6.20 51.14
CA ASP A 36 -9.29 -4.81 50.72
C ASP A 36 -8.01 -4.60 49.89
N SER A 37 -6.91 -5.29 50.23
CA SER A 37 -5.67 -5.32 49.45
C SER A 37 -5.87 -5.95 48.07
N ALA A 38 -6.50 -7.14 48.02
CA ALA A 38 -6.84 -7.79 46.77
C ALA A 38 -7.75 -6.92 45.89
N ALA A 39 -8.79 -6.31 46.46
CA ALA A 39 -9.70 -5.42 45.75
C ALA A 39 -8.96 -4.22 45.14
N ARG A 40 -8.01 -3.61 45.86
CA ARG A 40 -7.17 -2.52 45.31
C ARG A 40 -6.31 -2.99 44.15
N LEU A 41 -5.67 -4.15 44.25
CA LEU A 41 -4.86 -4.70 43.17
C LEU A 41 -5.70 -5.00 41.93
N PHE A 42 -6.90 -5.56 42.11
CA PHE A 42 -7.83 -5.79 41.00
C PHE A 42 -8.27 -4.50 40.32
N LEU A 43 -8.58 -3.45 41.10
CA LEU A 43 -8.97 -2.16 40.54
C LEU A 43 -7.81 -1.48 39.79
N ASP A 44 -6.61 -1.45 40.35
CA ASP A 44 -5.41 -0.93 39.67
C ASP A 44 -5.10 -1.72 38.38
N ALA A 45 -5.23 -3.04 38.41
CA ALA A 45 -5.08 -3.86 37.22
C ALA A 45 -6.16 -3.53 36.15
N ALA A 46 -7.42 -3.38 36.56
CA ALA A 46 -8.51 -3.02 35.66
C ALA A 46 -8.31 -1.63 35.04
N GLU A 47 -7.88 -0.65 35.84
CA GLU A 47 -7.56 0.70 35.36
C GLU A 47 -6.41 0.69 34.34
N ARG A 48 -5.37 -0.12 34.59
CA ARG A 48 -4.26 -0.29 33.65
C ARG A 48 -4.69 -0.95 32.34
N CYS A 49 -5.57 -1.95 32.40
CA CYS A 49 -6.14 -2.57 31.19
C CYS A 49 -6.91 -1.54 30.36
N LEU A 50 -7.81 -0.77 30.98
CA LEU A 50 -8.55 0.29 30.28
C LEU A 50 -7.62 1.37 29.71
N ALA A 51 -6.56 1.74 30.44
CA ALA A 51 -5.57 2.69 29.95
C ALA A 51 -4.77 2.12 28.75
N ALA A 52 -4.47 0.82 28.75
CA ALA A 52 -3.81 0.15 27.65
C ALA A 52 -4.70 0.11 26.41
N GLU A 53 -5.97 -0.28 26.56
CA GLU A 53 -6.96 -0.27 25.46
C GLU A 53 -7.09 1.11 24.82
N ARG A 54 -7.15 2.18 25.62
CA ARG A 54 -7.20 3.56 25.09
C ARG A 54 -5.95 3.94 24.30
N ARG A 55 -4.76 3.50 24.75
CA ARG A 55 -3.51 3.74 24.03
C ARG A 55 -3.48 2.97 22.72
N GLU A 56 -3.92 1.72 22.74
CA GLU A 56 -4.02 0.89 21.54
C GLU A 56 -4.97 1.50 20.51
N GLN A 57 -6.15 1.96 20.92
CA GLN A 57 -7.09 2.67 20.04
C GLN A 57 -6.47 3.94 19.44
N ALA A 58 -5.76 4.74 20.25
CA ALA A 58 -5.09 5.95 19.78
C ALA A 58 -3.96 5.63 18.77
N LEU A 59 -3.23 4.54 19.00
CA LEU A 59 -2.20 4.07 18.05
C LEU A 59 -2.83 3.56 16.75
N GLN A 60 -3.92 2.80 16.83
CA GLN A 60 -4.62 2.31 15.64
C GLN A 60 -5.12 3.47 14.77
N LEU A 61 -5.66 4.52 15.37
CA LEU A 61 -6.08 5.72 14.63
C LEU A 61 -4.89 6.41 13.93
N ARG A 62 -3.73 6.48 14.58
CA ARG A 62 -2.52 7.05 13.99
C ARG A 62 -1.96 6.19 12.87
N LEU A 63 -1.98 4.87 13.02
CA LEU A 63 -1.57 3.93 11.97
C LEU A 63 -2.46 4.10 10.75
N ASN A 64 -3.78 4.07 10.92
CA ASN A 64 -4.72 4.27 9.80
C ASN A 64 -4.51 5.61 9.08
N ALA A 65 -4.25 6.69 9.84
CA ALA A 65 -3.97 8.00 9.25
C ALA A 65 -2.62 8.03 8.51
N ALA A 66 -1.61 7.32 9.02
CA ALA A 66 -0.32 7.17 8.36
C ALA A 66 -0.44 6.35 7.07
N ASP A 67 -1.20 5.25 7.08
CA ASP A 67 -1.44 4.42 5.91
C ASP A 67 -2.14 5.22 4.80
N GLN A 68 -3.19 5.97 5.14
CA GLN A 68 -3.84 6.88 4.18
C GLN A 68 -2.88 7.90 3.57
N ARG A 69 -1.96 8.43 4.39
CA ARG A 69 -0.96 9.39 3.90
C ARG A 69 0.07 8.72 2.99
N ILE A 70 0.46 7.48 3.29
CA ILE A 70 1.35 6.69 2.43
C ILE A 70 0.67 6.44 1.08
N ASP A 71 -0.60 6.01 1.07
CA ASP A 71 -1.35 5.77 -0.17
C ASP A 71 -1.46 7.03 -1.06
N GLU A 72 -1.58 8.21 -0.46
CA GLU A 72 -1.55 9.49 -1.19
C GLU A 72 -0.18 9.78 -1.79
N LEU A 73 0.89 9.60 -0.99
CA LEU A 73 2.25 9.87 -1.41
C LEU A 73 2.74 8.87 -2.47
N GLU A 74 2.34 7.61 -2.39
CA GLU A 74 2.64 6.60 -3.41
C GLU A 74 2.01 6.95 -4.75
N ARG A 75 0.76 7.46 -4.75
CA ARG A 75 0.11 7.95 -5.96
C ARG A 75 0.82 9.17 -6.55
N ASP A 76 1.23 10.12 -5.71
CA ASP A 76 2.01 11.28 -6.18
C ASP A 76 3.38 10.88 -6.71
N LYS A 77 4.04 9.91 -6.06
CA LYS A 77 5.28 9.35 -6.56
C LYS A 77 5.07 8.71 -7.94
N ALA A 78 4.03 7.91 -8.14
CA ALA A 78 3.73 7.32 -9.43
C ALA A 78 3.52 8.37 -10.53
N ARG A 79 2.91 9.51 -10.21
CA ARG A 79 2.77 10.65 -11.13
C ARG A 79 4.11 11.28 -11.50
N LEU A 80 4.97 11.52 -10.51
CA LEU A 80 6.32 12.05 -10.75
C LEU A 80 7.18 11.08 -11.56
N ASP A 81 7.14 9.79 -11.21
CA ASP A 81 7.85 8.74 -11.93
C ASP A 81 7.35 8.64 -13.38
N ALA A 82 6.05 8.84 -13.64
CA ALA A 82 5.50 8.86 -14.99
C ALA A 82 5.96 10.08 -15.80
N LEU A 83 6.01 11.27 -15.19
CA LEU A 83 6.56 12.47 -15.83
C LEU A 83 8.03 12.25 -16.22
N GLU A 84 8.84 11.72 -15.29
CA GLU A 84 10.26 11.44 -15.51
C GLU A 84 10.48 10.37 -16.59
N ALA A 85 9.84 9.21 -16.46
CA ALA A 85 10.05 8.06 -17.33
C ALA A 85 9.66 8.34 -18.79
N ASN A 86 8.67 9.22 -19.02
CA ASN A 86 8.23 9.58 -20.35
C ASN A 86 8.77 10.93 -20.83
N CYS A 87 9.60 11.60 -20.00
CA CYS A 87 10.12 12.95 -20.25
C CYS A 87 9.02 13.95 -20.62
N TRP A 88 7.89 13.91 -19.90
CA TRP A 88 6.77 14.81 -20.13
C TRP A 88 7.03 16.18 -19.50
N ASP A 89 6.66 17.24 -20.21
CA ASP A 89 6.69 18.60 -19.70
C ASP A 89 5.35 18.96 -19.05
N VAL A 90 5.40 19.79 -18.02
CA VAL A 90 4.23 20.46 -17.45
C VAL A 90 4.23 21.92 -17.88
N ARG A 91 3.17 22.36 -18.54
CA ARG A 91 2.98 23.74 -18.98
C ARG A 91 1.81 24.37 -18.25
N TYR A 92 1.97 25.64 -17.91
CA TYR A 92 0.93 26.46 -17.29
C TYR A 92 0.60 27.58 -18.27
N GLU A 93 -0.66 27.71 -18.64
CA GLU A 93 -1.14 28.79 -19.49
C GLU A 93 -2.15 29.62 -18.71
N SER A 94 -1.97 30.93 -18.77
CA SER A 94 -2.87 31.89 -18.13
C SER A 94 -3.74 32.54 -19.20
N SER A 95 -5.04 32.33 -19.09
CA SER A 95 -6.02 32.90 -20.03
C SER A 95 -6.88 33.97 -19.33
N PRO A 96 -7.06 35.18 -19.91
CA PRO A 96 -7.89 36.21 -19.30
C PRO A 96 -9.36 35.79 -19.22
N ASN A 97 -9.98 35.98 -18.06
CA ASN A 97 -11.41 35.75 -17.85
C ASN A 97 -12.22 37.00 -18.24
N GLY A 98 -12.16 37.40 -19.52
CA GLY A 98 -12.92 38.55 -20.02
C GLY A 98 -12.79 39.84 -19.18
N ASP A 99 -13.87 40.59 -19.05
CA ASP A 99 -13.93 41.90 -18.37
C ASP A 99 -13.84 41.82 -16.83
N ALA A 100 -13.63 40.63 -16.25
CA ALA A 100 -13.61 40.43 -14.80
C ALA A 100 -12.27 40.85 -14.14
N GLY A 101 -11.23 41.12 -14.93
CA GLY A 101 -9.91 41.51 -14.40
C GLY A 101 -9.15 40.38 -13.71
N ASP A 102 -9.55 39.13 -13.94
CA ASP A 102 -8.92 37.90 -13.41
C ASP A 102 -8.49 36.97 -14.56
N SER A 103 -7.70 35.94 -14.26
CA SER A 103 -7.20 34.94 -15.21
C SER A 103 -7.43 33.52 -14.72
N SER A 104 -7.86 32.62 -15.60
CA SER A 104 -7.86 31.18 -15.30
C SER A 104 -6.53 30.57 -15.73
N ILE A 105 -5.98 29.68 -14.90
CA ILE A 105 -4.80 28.91 -15.24
C ILE A 105 -5.23 27.52 -15.74
N SER A 106 -4.82 27.17 -16.96
CA SER A 106 -4.83 25.80 -17.44
C SER A 106 -3.47 25.14 -17.22
N ILE A 107 -3.50 23.84 -16.99
CA ILE A 107 -2.33 22.99 -16.85
C ILE A 107 -2.35 21.98 -17.98
N GLU A 108 -1.25 21.86 -18.71
CA GLU A 108 -1.07 20.88 -19.79
C GLU A 108 0.12 19.97 -19.50
N VAL A 109 -0.05 18.67 -19.74
CA VAL A 109 1.02 17.67 -19.77
C VAL A 109 1.35 17.38 -21.23
N VAL A 110 2.60 17.61 -21.61
CA VAL A 110 3.06 17.54 -23.01
C VAL A 110 4.06 16.41 -23.19
N GLY A 111 3.78 15.54 -24.15
CA GLY A 111 4.72 14.51 -24.60
C GLY A 111 5.52 14.94 -25.81
N HIS A 112 6.62 14.21 -26.07
CA HIS A 112 7.57 14.47 -27.15
C HIS A 112 7.69 13.29 -28.12
N TRP A 113 7.68 13.57 -29.42
CA TRP A 113 7.68 12.58 -30.50
C TRP A 113 8.61 12.92 -31.65
N MET A 114 9.20 11.89 -32.24
CA MET A 114 9.98 12.02 -33.47
C MET A 114 9.10 12.29 -34.71
N ALA A 115 7.84 11.84 -34.69
CA ALA A 115 6.88 12.08 -35.78
C ALA A 115 6.12 13.38 -35.55
N LYS A 116 5.84 14.13 -36.62
CA LYS A 116 5.04 15.36 -36.54
C LYS A 116 3.58 15.05 -36.11
N PRO A 117 2.96 15.88 -35.24
CA PRO A 117 3.58 16.97 -34.49
C PRO A 117 4.52 16.42 -33.39
N HIS A 118 5.68 17.08 -33.25
CA HIS A 118 6.75 16.65 -32.35
C HIS A 118 6.41 16.83 -30.87
N GLU A 119 5.45 17.71 -30.56
CA GLU A 119 4.91 17.90 -29.23
C GLU A 119 3.41 17.79 -29.28
N ARG A 120 2.80 17.23 -28.23
CA ARG A 120 1.34 17.10 -28.10
C ARG A 120 0.94 17.13 -26.64
N VAL A 121 -0.17 17.81 -26.39
CA VAL A 121 -0.88 17.75 -25.12
C VAL A 121 -1.52 16.37 -25.00
N ILE A 122 -1.23 15.66 -23.92
CA ILE A 122 -1.74 14.31 -23.60
C ILE A 122 -2.56 14.28 -22.32
N GLY A 123 -2.49 15.34 -21.51
CA GLY A 123 -3.39 15.59 -20.40
C GLY A 123 -3.55 17.08 -20.21
N GLU A 124 -4.72 17.51 -19.76
CA GLU A 124 -5.03 18.92 -19.54
C GLU A 124 -6.02 19.09 -18.39
N ASN A 125 -5.92 20.20 -17.67
CA ASN A 125 -6.87 20.55 -16.63
C ASN A 125 -7.07 22.06 -16.52
N TYR A 126 -8.33 22.50 -16.55
CA TYR A 126 -8.74 23.91 -16.50
C TYR A 126 -9.22 24.34 -15.09
N HIS A 127 -8.97 23.50 -14.09
CA HIS A 127 -9.33 23.71 -12.69
C HIS A 127 -8.09 23.74 -11.77
N GLU A 128 -6.92 24.01 -12.36
CA GLU A 128 -5.65 24.13 -11.63
C GLU A 128 -5.24 22.85 -10.88
N ASP A 129 -5.75 21.69 -11.32
CA ASP A 129 -5.42 20.38 -10.75
C ASP A 129 -4.39 19.64 -11.61
N LEU A 130 -3.11 19.78 -11.22
CA LEU A 130 -2.00 19.09 -11.86
C LEU A 130 -2.13 17.57 -11.77
N ARG A 131 -2.63 17.04 -10.64
CA ARG A 131 -2.74 15.58 -10.45
C ARG A 131 -3.72 15.01 -11.47
N ALA A 132 -4.86 15.67 -11.66
CA ALA A 132 -5.85 15.27 -12.66
C ALA A 132 -5.29 15.33 -14.10
N ALA A 133 -4.51 16.36 -14.44
CA ALA A 133 -3.87 16.46 -15.76
C ALA A 133 -2.88 15.29 -16.00
N ILE A 134 -2.06 14.94 -15.00
CA ILE A 134 -1.13 13.81 -15.09
C ILE A 134 -1.89 12.48 -15.16
N ASP A 135 -2.93 12.30 -14.34
CA ASP A 135 -3.75 11.09 -14.34
C ASP A 135 -4.40 10.88 -15.72
N GLN A 136 -4.89 11.95 -16.36
CA GLN A 136 -5.37 11.89 -17.75
C GLN A 136 -4.26 11.47 -18.71
N ALA A 137 -3.07 12.08 -18.63
CA ALA A 137 -1.92 11.73 -19.47
C ALA A 137 -1.48 10.27 -19.31
N MET A 138 -1.49 9.73 -18.09
CA MET A 138 -1.18 8.32 -17.79
C MET A 138 -2.19 7.34 -18.43
N THR A 139 -3.42 7.78 -18.69
CA THR A 139 -4.45 6.98 -19.37
C THR A 139 -4.52 7.24 -20.88
N ALA A 140 -3.76 8.21 -21.39
CA ALA A 140 -3.75 8.52 -22.80
C ALA A 140 -3.16 7.34 -23.60
N PRO A 141 -3.69 7.06 -24.81
CA PRO A 141 -3.15 6.00 -25.64
C PRO A 141 -1.68 6.28 -25.96
N ALA A 142 -0.84 5.26 -25.78
CA ALA A 142 0.57 5.34 -26.11
C ALA A 142 0.73 5.72 -27.60
N TYR A 143 1.36 6.86 -27.84
CA TYR A 143 1.74 7.31 -29.16
C TYR A 143 3.28 7.32 -29.25
N PRO A 144 3.89 7.02 -30.42
CA PRO A 144 3.26 6.31 -31.52
C PRO A 144 2.79 4.94 -31.02
N PRO A 145 1.80 4.31 -31.67
CA PRO A 145 1.47 2.92 -31.34
C PRO A 145 2.74 2.08 -31.34
N ALA A 146 2.78 1.05 -30.50
CA ALA A 146 3.93 0.17 -30.36
C ALA A 146 4.50 -0.18 -31.74
N ARG A 147 5.80 0.07 -31.93
CA ARG A 147 6.46 -0.23 -33.20
C ARG A 147 6.28 -1.73 -33.46
N PRO A 148 5.85 -2.15 -34.66
CA PRO A 148 5.82 -3.57 -35.00
C PRO A 148 7.19 -4.20 -34.74
N GLU A 149 7.22 -5.38 -34.12
CA GLU A 149 8.44 -6.17 -34.04
C GLU A 149 8.86 -6.52 -35.48
N TYR A 150 10.03 -6.03 -35.88
CA TYR A 150 10.68 -6.46 -37.11
C TYR A 150 11.56 -7.66 -36.74
N PRO A 151 11.62 -8.72 -37.57
CA PRO A 151 12.59 -9.78 -37.36
C PRO A 151 13.99 -9.17 -37.24
N GLU A 152 14.79 -9.66 -36.29
CA GLU A 152 16.15 -9.17 -36.11
C GLU A 152 16.92 -9.34 -37.42
N ALA A 153 17.87 -8.45 -37.71
CA ALA A 153 18.59 -8.43 -38.98
C ALA A 153 19.22 -9.80 -39.32
N ASP A 154 19.56 -10.58 -38.30
CA ASP A 154 20.12 -11.92 -38.43
C ASP A 154 19.11 -12.94 -39.01
N GLU A 155 17.81 -12.80 -38.73
CA GLU A 155 16.75 -13.66 -39.31
C GLU A 155 16.44 -13.32 -40.78
N LEU A 156 16.65 -12.06 -41.17
CA LEU A 156 16.51 -11.61 -42.57
C LEU A 156 17.69 -12.10 -43.43
N ILE A 157 18.89 -12.18 -42.86
CA ILE A 157 20.08 -12.71 -43.54
C ILE A 157 19.92 -14.20 -43.86
N GLU A 158 19.29 -15.01 -42.99
CA GLU A 158 19.05 -16.43 -43.26
C GLU A 158 18.06 -16.67 -44.42
N ARG A 159 17.06 -15.79 -44.63
CA ARG A 159 16.09 -15.93 -45.73
C ARG A 159 16.69 -15.55 -47.09
N ASP A 160 17.61 -14.59 -47.13
CA ASP A 160 18.26 -14.15 -48.37
C ASP A 160 19.43 -15.06 -48.82
N HIS A 161 19.86 -16.01 -47.99
CA HIS A 161 20.85 -17.03 -48.35
C HIS A 161 20.27 -18.30 -48.99
N GLN A 162 18.94 -18.42 -49.16
CA GLN A 162 18.36 -19.42 -50.05
C GLN A 162 18.47 -18.96 -51.51
N ILE A 163 19.62 -19.24 -52.11
CA ILE A 163 19.79 -19.20 -53.57
C ILE A 163 18.75 -20.14 -54.18
N PRO A 164 17.79 -19.65 -55.01
CA PRO A 164 16.87 -20.53 -55.72
C PRO A 164 17.69 -21.32 -56.75
N GLY A 165 17.95 -22.60 -56.49
CA GLY A 165 18.53 -23.51 -57.49
C GLY A 165 19.68 -24.40 -57.05
N THR A 166 20.28 -24.25 -55.86
CA THR A 166 21.30 -25.20 -55.40
C THR A 166 20.71 -26.20 -54.41
N SER A 167 19.75 -26.99 -54.89
CA SER A 167 19.43 -28.26 -54.25
C SER A 167 20.61 -29.22 -54.46
N GLY A 168 21.30 -29.56 -53.36
CA GLY A 168 22.06 -30.80 -53.21
C GLY A 168 23.19 -31.08 -54.21
N MET A 169 24.37 -30.49 -53.99
CA MET A 169 25.61 -31.20 -54.32
C MET A 169 26.36 -31.55 -53.03
N ARG A 170 26.09 -32.74 -52.50
CA ARG A 170 27.04 -33.44 -51.63
C ARG A 170 28.21 -33.88 -52.51
N LEU A 171 29.37 -33.24 -52.35
CA LEU A 171 30.62 -33.77 -52.88
C LEU A 171 30.96 -35.06 -52.13
N ASN A 172 30.61 -36.21 -52.68
CA ASN A 172 31.16 -37.49 -52.22
C ASN A 172 32.61 -37.59 -52.75
N MET A 173 33.59 -37.44 -51.85
CA MET A 173 34.96 -37.83 -52.12
C MET A 173 35.02 -39.36 -52.29
N LEU A 174 35.21 -39.82 -53.52
CA LEU A 174 35.59 -41.20 -53.81
C LEU A 174 37.11 -41.32 -53.71
N ALA A 175 37.57 -41.93 -52.61
CA ALA A 175 38.91 -42.50 -52.51
C ALA A 175 38.97 -43.76 -53.39
N ASN A 176 39.85 -43.78 -54.39
CA ASN A 176 40.25 -45.01 -55.07
C ASN A 176 41.61 -45.47 -54.53
N GLN A 177 41.60 -46.65 -53.92
CA GLN A 177 42.76 -47.49 -53.59
C GLN A 177 42.93 -48.56 -54.68
N GLY A 178 44.19 -48.91 -55.03
CA GLY A 178 44.59 -50.07 -55.87
C GLY A 178 44.52 -49.79 -57.38
N GLU A 179 45.54 -50.08 -58.20
CA GLU A 179 46.60 -51.12 -58.16
C GLU A 179 48.03 -50.57 -58.29
#